data_AF-A0A9D9LHB4-F1
#
_entry.id   AF-A0A9D9LHB4-F1
#
_cell.length_a   1.000
_cell.length_b   1.000
_cell.length_c   1.000
_cell.angle_alpha   90.00
_cell.angle_beta   90.00
_cell.angle_gamma   90.00
#
_symmetry.space_group_name_H-M   'P 1'
#
loop_
_entity.id
_entity.type
_entity.pdbx_description
1 polymer ?
#
loop_
_entity_poly.entity_id
_entity_poly.type
_entity_poly.pdbx_seq_one_letter_code
_entity_poly.pdbx_strand_id
1 'polypeptide(L)' 'WVESVYPNLRRWTPMPAGGHFAALEEPEALAADIRAFFREFR' A
#
# COMPACT_ATOMS: atom_id res chain seq x y z
N TRP A 1 -9.81 -7.73 10.58
CA TRP A 1 -10.88 -7.09 9.80
C TRP A 1 -10.56 -7.07 8.30
N VAL A 2 -9.42 -6.51 7.86
CA VAL A 2 -9.08 -6.47 6.43
C VAL A 2 -9.01 -7.87 5.82
N GLU A 3 -8.28 -8.81 6.45
CA GLU A 3 -8.15 -10.20 5.95
C GLU A 3 -9.49 -10.94 5.87
N SER A 4 -10.43 -10.65 6.76
CA SER A 4 -11.76 -11.27 6.71
C SER A 4 -12.63 -10.72 5.57
N VAL A 5 -12.35 -9.51 5.08
CA VAL A 5 -13.06 -8.88 3.95
C VAL A 5 -12.39 -9.23 2.62
N TYR A 6 -11.06 -9.36 2.61
CA TYR A 6 -10.27 -9.65 1.42
C TYR A 6 -9.64 -11.05 1.52
N PRO A 7 -10.34 -12.11 1.04
CA PRO A 7 -9.88 -13.50 1.18
C PRO A 7 -8.59 -13.82 0.42
N ASN A 8 -8.16 -12.94 -0.49
CA ASN A 8 -6.89 -13.03 -1.20
C ASN A 8 -6.04 -11.76 -1.02
N LEU A 9 -5.90 -11.28 0.22
CA LEU A 9 -5.02 -10.15 0.55
C LEU A 9 -3.57 -10.53 0.22
N ARG A 10 -2.97 -9.88 -0.78
CA ARG A 10 -1.62 -10.21 -1.27
C ARG A 10 -0.50 -9.40 -0.61
N ARG A 11 -0.79 -8.18 -0.20
CA ARG A 11 0.18 -7.26 0.42
C ARG A 11 -0.56 -6.31 1.34
N TRP A 12 0.03 -6.04 2.49
CA TRP A 12 -0.41 -5.01 3.43
C TRP A 12 0.84 -4.33 3.98
N THR A 13 0.99 -3.04 3.73
CA THR A 13 2.16 -2.26 4.14
C THR A 13 1.73 -1.19 5.16
N PRO A 14 2.02 -1.37 6.46
CA PRO A 14 1.88 -0.29 7.43
C PRO A 14 2.89 0.81 7.14
N MET A 15 2.42 2.04 6.97
CA MET A 15 3.29 3.21 6.77
C MET A 15 3.55 3.93 8.10
N PRO A 16 4.78 4.44 8.32
CA PRO A 16 5.15 5.10 9.58
C PRO A 16 4.59 6.54 9.70
N ALA A 17 4.14 7.15 8.60
CA ALA A 17 3.62 8.52 8.53
C ALA A 17 2.56 8.64 7.40
N GLY A 18 1.89 9.80 7.34
CA GLY A 18 0.77 10.07 6.44
C GLY A 18 -0.59 9.71 7.06
N GLY A 19 -1.62 10.45 6.64
CA GLY A 19 -3.00 10.34 7.11
C GLY A 19 -3.97 9.92 6.01
N HIS A 20 -5.12 10.60 5.96
CA HIS A 20 -6.23 10.23 5.09
C HIS A 20 -5.89 10.38 3.60
N PHE A 21 -5.08 11.38 3.25
CA PHE A 21 -4.75 11.71 1.87
C PHE A 21 -3.34 11.23 1.52
N ALA A 22 -3.07 9.92 1.66
CA ALA A 22 -1.73 9.34 1.46
C ALA A 22 -1.02 9.77 0.17
N ALA A 23 -1.76 9.93 -0.95
CA ALA A 23 -1.19 10.39 -2.21
C ALA A 23 -0.76 11.86 -2.22
N LEU A 24 -1.33 12.69 -1.34
CA LEU A 24 -0.97 14.09 -1.16
C LEU A 24 0.05 14.28 -0.03
N GLU A 25 -0.11 13.54 1.07
CA GLU A 25 0.69 13.68 2.28
C GLU A 25 2.05 12.98 2.17
N GLU A 26 2.11 11.79 1.56
CA GLU A 26 3.32 10.98 1.41
C GLU A 26 3.43 10.40 -0.02
N PRO A 27 3.50 11.25 -1.07
CA PRO A 27 3.41 10.82 -2.47
C PRO A 27 4.50 9.83 -2.88
N GLU A 28 5.74 10.03 -2.44
CA GLU A 28 6.86 9.15 -2.77
C GLU A 28 6.71 7.78 -2.11
N ALA A 29 6.31 7.73 -0.84
CA ALA A 29 6.13 6.48 -0.11
C ALA A 29 5.01 5.63 -0.74
N LEU A 30 3.88 6.25 -1.08
CA LEU A 30 2.79 5.57 -1.76
C LEU A 30 3.22 5.07 -3.15
N ALA A 31 3.88 5.93 -3.94
CA ALA A 31 4.33 5.55 -5.28
C ALA A 31 5.36 4.41 -5.25
N ALA A 32 6.25 4.41 -4.25
CA ALA A 32 7.23 3.34 -4.07
C ALA A 32 6.57 2.00 -3.75
N ASP A 33 5.59 1.98 -2.84
CA ASP A 33 4.90 0.74 -2.45
C ASP A 33 4.08 0.14 -3.60
N ILE A 34 3.35 0.98 -4.36
CA ILE A 34 2.63 0.54 -5.56
C ILE A 34 3.59 -0.06 -6.59
N ARG A 35 4.72 0.61 -6.87
CA ARG A 35 5.72 0.07 -7.81
C ARG A 35 6.33 -1.23 -7.29
N ALA A 36 6.60 -1.34 -5.99
CA ALA A 36 7.16 -2.55 -5.38
C ALA A 36 6.21 -3.73 -5.54
N PHE A 37 4.91 -3.54 -5.28
CA PHE A 37 3.90 -4.56 -5.49
C PHE A 37 3.89 -5.09 -6.93
N PHE A 38 3.82 -4.20 -7.93
CA PHE A 38 3.74 -4.62 -9.33
C PHE A 38 5.03 -5.21 -9.90
N ARG A 39 6.20 -4.92 -9.32
CA ARG A 39 7.48 -5.52 -9.74
C ARG A 39 7.49 -7.04 -9.57
N GLU A 40 6.75 -7.58 -8.62
CA GLU A 40 6.65 -9.02 -8.37
C GLU A 40 5.84 -9.76 -9.45
N PHE A 41 5.09 -9.03 -10.29
CA PHE A 41 4.22 -9.59 -11.34
C PHE A 41 4.76 -9.37 -12.75
N ARG A 42 6.02 -8.96 -12.87
CA ARG A 42 6.71 -8.78 -14.16
C ARG A 42 7.59 -9.97 -14.50
#